data_AF-X0L725-F1
#
_entry.id   AF-X0L725-F1
#
_cell.length_a   1.000
_cell.length_b   1.000
_cell.length_c   1.000
_cell.angle_alpha   90.00
_cell.angle_beta   90.00
_cell.angle_gamma   90.00
#
_symmetry.space_group_name_H-M   'P 1'
#
loop_
_entity.id
_entity.type
_entity.pdbx_description
1 polymer ?
#
loop_
_entity_poly.entity_id
_entity_poly.type
_entity_poly.pdbx_seq_one_letter_code
_entity_poly.pdbx_strand_id
1 'polypeptide(L)'
;MRLRHAGSEIPQFAFYRDEAARAQRGTIATDLPSIDWVQVFMKRAAECELRLCGMGKYSLILEQTFRSRSNLFVSDGPVDFRYSQAAQIIHRYKPREAPSKMVDFCVFYSPEEGSEEEQAIEEICRTRPAQSINHTDLGDLCKRPIALSIETKRPNLELDNARLQIGTWQSAQWRSLRNDRGPSSKSLEFLPGIIVQGHDWKFVASILGKSKPVLLMGVRLRGTDSVLAIFSLILGLRRLRRWILEDYWPTFVSSVLGISDRDSTNDT
;
A
#
# COMPACT_ATOMS: atom_id res chain seq x y z
N MET A 1 -4.78 -19.47 -3.98
CA MET A 1 -4.26 -20.73 -3.34
C MET A 1 -2.72 -20.92 -3.43
N ARG A 2 -1.93 -20.13 -4.19
CA ARG A 2 -0.50 -20.42 -4.44
C ARG A 2 0.54 -19.81 -3.48
N LEU A 3 0.17 -18.93 -2.53
CA LEU A 3 1.13 -18.27 -1.62
C LEU A 3 1.31 -18.96 -0.26
N ARG A 4 0.60 -20.07 0.01
CA ARG A 4 0.49 -20.66 1.36
C ARG A 4 1.69 -21.54 1.79
N HIS A 5 2.70 -21.72 0.94
CA HIS A 5 3.80 -22.68 1.17
C HIS A 5 5.21 -22.11 1.01
N ALA A 6 5.37 -20.81 0.74
CA ALA A 6 6.70 -20.21 0.73
C ALA A 6 7.15 -19.96 2.18
N GLY A 7 8.45 -20.12 2.47
CA GLY A 7 9.04 -19.61 3.70
C GLY A 7 8.87 -18.10 3.83
N SER A 8 9.64 -17.42 4.68
CA SER A 8 9.55 -15.96 4.84
C SER A 8 9.89 -15.12 3.59
N GLU A 9 10.01 -15.74 2.41
CA GLU A 9 10.32 -15.11 1.12
C GLU A 9 9.14 -15.19 0.16
N ILE A 10 8.93 -14.12 -0.62
CA ILE A 10 7.93 -14.10 -1.69
C ILE A 10 8.46 -14.91 -2.87
N PRO A 11 7.76 -15.97 -3.31
CA PRO A 11 8.29 -16.86 -4.32
C PRO A 11 8.37 -16.17 -5.69
N GLN A 12 9.41 -16.45 -6.47
CA GLN A 12 9.65 -15.81 -7.77
C GLN A 12 8.47 -15.95 -8.74
N PHE A 13 7.77 -17.09 -8.73
CA PHE A 13 6.59 -17.31 -9.58
C PHE A 13 5.41 -16.37 -9.26
N ALA A 14 5.37 -15.73 -8.09
CA ALA A 14 4.31 -14.78 -7.73
C ALA A 14 4.31 -13.54 -8.66
N PHE A 15 5.42 -13.27 -9.34
CA PHE A 15 5.57 -12.15 -10.28
C PHE A 15 5.28 -12.52 -11.73
N TYR A 16 5.11 -13.81 -12.04
CA TYR A 16 4.90 -14.32 -13.39
C TYR A 16 3.54 -15.02 -13.48
N ARG A 17 2.47 -14.22 -13.59
CA ARG A 17 1.20 -14.72 -14.14
C ARG A 17 0.92 -14.03 -15.47
N ASP A 18 0.80 -14.89 -16.48
CA ASP A 18 0.30 -14.71 -17.85
C ASP A 18 1.02 -13.81 -18.86
N GLU A 19 1.03 -14.24 -20.13
CA GLU A 19 1.47 -13.44 -21.28
C GLU A 19 0.64 -12.15 -21.44
N ALA A 20 -0.61 -12.15 -20.97
CA ALA A 20 -1.46 -10.96 -20.87
C ALA A 20 -0.86 -9.86 -19.98
N ALA A 21 -0.13 -10.20 -18.91
CA ALA A 21 0.56 -9.21 -18.06
C ALA A 21 1.80 -8.60 -18.74
N ARG A 22 2.38 -9.28 -19.75
CA ARG A 22 3.47 -8.73 -20.57
C ARG A 22 2.95 -7.71 -21.59
N ALA A 23 1.77 -7.93 -22.17
CA ALA A 23 1.12 -6.98 -23.09
C ALA A 23 0.76 -5.64 -22.39
N GLN A 24 0.49 -5.67 -21.09
CA GLN A 24 0.16 -4.49 -20.28
C GLN A 24 1.35 -3.60 -19.88
N ARG A 25 2.58 -3.96 -20.25
CA ARG A 25 3.79 -3.16 -19.96
C ARG A 25 3.74 -1.78 -20.63
N GLY A 26 3.08 -1.68 -21.80
CA GLY A 26 2.92 -0.43 -22.53
C GLY A 26 2.25 0.66 -21.70
N THR A 27 1.08 0.37 -21.11
CA THR A 27 0.31 1.32 -20.29
C THR A 27 1.00 1.74 -19.00
N ILE A 28 1.77 0.85 -18.35
CA ILE A 28 2.49 1.20 -17.11
C ILE A 28 3.70 2.10 -17.43
N ALA A 29 4.28 1.93 -18.61
CA ALA A 29 5.42 2.69 -19.11
C ALA A 29 5.02 3.96 -19.89
N THR A 30 3.73 4.28 -20.03
CA THR A 30 3.34 5.59 -20.54
C THR A 30 3.66 6.66 -19.49
N ASP A 31 3.89 7.88 -19.97
CA ASP A 31 4.02 9.04 -19.10
C ASP A 31 5.10 8.85 -18.04
N LEU A 32 6.27 8.31 -18.37
CA LEU A 32 7.42 8.31 -17.46
C LEU A 32 7.95 9.75 -17.27
N PRO A 33 8.59 10.08 -16.13
CA PRO A 33 9.26 11.38 -16.00
C PRO A 33 10.34 11.55 -17.08
N SER A 34 10.64 12.79 -17.42
CA SER A 34 11.79 13.07 -18.27
C SER A 34 13.08 12.60 -17.61
N ILE A 35 14.08 12.26 -18.43
CA ILE A 35 15.40 11.89 -17.93
C ILE A 35 16.02 13.00 -17.08
N ASP A 36 15.79 14.26 -17.44
CA ASP A 36 16.27 15.43 -16.69
C ASP A 36 15.68 15.47 -15.28
N TRP A 37 14.36 15.25 -15.15
CA TRP A 37 13.72 15.17 -13.84
C TRP A 37 14.33 14.04 -13.01
N VAL A 38 14.55 12.87 -13.62
CA VAL A 38 15.14 11.71 -12.92
C VAL A 38 16.57 11.99 -12.48
N GLN A 39 17.38 12.64 -13.30
CA GLN A 39 18.75 13.02 -12.96
C GLN A 39 18.78 14.06 -11.82
N VAL A 40 17.90 15.06 -11.84
CA VAL A 40 17.76 16.05 -10.77
C VAL A 40 17.32 15.36 -9.47
N PHE A 41 16.32 14.50 -9.55
CA PHE A 41 15.85 13.72 -8.40
C PHE A 41 16.95 12.82 -7.83
N MET A 42 17.71 12.13 -8.68
CA MET A 42 18.83 11.28 -8.27
C MET A 42 19.88 12.07 -7.47
N LYS A 43 20.29 13.24 -7.98
CA LYS A 43 21.24 14.13 -7.29
C LYS A 43 20.69 14.55 -5.93
N ARG A 44 19.42 14.97 -5.89
CA ARG A 44 18.74 15.37 -4.64
C ARG A 44 18.63 14.21 -3.65
N ALA A 45 18.34 13.00 -4.11
CA ALA A 45 18.25 11.81 -3.27
C ALA A 45 19.58 11.46 -2.60
N ALA A 46 20.69 11.58 -3.35
CA ALA A 46 22.05 11.36 -2.84
C ALA A 46 22.47 12.45 -1.83
N GLU A 47 22.23 13.73 -2.14
CA GLU A 47 22.46 14.83 -1.20
C GLU A 47 21.67 14.64 0.10
N CYS A 48 20.40 14.24 -0.02
CA CYS A 48 19.54 13.99 1.13
C CYS A 48 20.02 12.82 2.00
N GLU A 49 20.64 11.80 1.42
CA GLU A 49 21.23 10.72 2.22
C GLU A 49 22.45 11.21 3.00
N LEU A 50 23.36 11.95 2.36
CA LEU A 50 24.54 12.53 3.01
C LEU A 50 24.18 13.52 4.12
N ARG A 51 23.17 14.36 3.89
CA ARG A 51 22.72 15.40 4.83
C ARG A 51 21.68 14.91 5.84
N LEU A 52 21.30 13.63 5.80
CA LEU A 52 20.20 13.08 6.60
C LEU A 52 18.92 13.92 6.49
N CYS A 53 18.62 14.42 5.29
CA CYS A 53 17.39 15.14 5.04
C CYS A 53 16.21 14.25 5.41
N GLY A 54 15.16 14.85 5.96
CA GLY A 54 13.96 14.14 6.36
C GLY A 54 13.21 13.49 5.17
N MET A 55 11.94 13.19 5.41
CA MET A 55 11.11 12.35 4.54
C MET A 55 10.81 12.94 3.14
N GLY A 56 11.20 14.20 2.89
CA GLY A 56 10.83 14.93 1.67
C GLY A 56 11.28 14.27 0.36
N LYS A 57 12.41 13.54 0.33
CA LYS A 57 12.81 12.82 -0.90
C LYS A 57 11.87 11.67 -1.24
N TYR A 58 11.31 11.01 -0.23
CA TYR A 58 10.39 9.91 -0.42
C TYR A 58 9.01 10.41 -0.85
N SER A 59 8.56 11.59 -0.37
CA SER A 59 7.31 12.16 -0.86
C SER A 59 7.38 12.58 -2.32
N LEU A 60 8.50 13.14 -2.79
CA LEU A 60 8.64 13.55 -4.20
C LEU A 60 8.40 12.41 -5.19
N ILE A 61 8.91 11.21 -4.91
CA ILE A 61 8.69 10.05 -5.79
C ILE A 61 7.28 9.48 -5.66
N LEU A 62 6.67 9.58 -4.48
CA LEU A 62 5.27 9.21 -4.26
C LEU A 62 4.31 10.18 -4.95
N GLU A 63 4.54 11.50 -4.85
CA GLU A 63 3.84 12.55 -5.59
C GLU A 63 3.89 12.29 -7.09
N GLN A 64 5.08 12.00 -7.62
CA GLN A 64 5.28 11.66 -9.03
C GLN A 64 4.51 10.41 -9.48
N THR A 65 4.13 9.53 -8.55
CA THR A 65 3.46 8.25 -8.86
C THR A 65 1.95 8.29 -8.61
N PHE A 66 1.50 8.96 -7.55
CA PHE A 66 0.12 8.91 -7.05
C PHE A 66 -0.67 10.21 -7.28
N ARG A 67 -0.03 11.30 -7.71
CA ARG A 67 -0.69 12.60 -7.91
C ARG A 67 -0.58 13.11 -9.34
N SER A 68 -1.48 14.02 -9.69
CA SER A 68 -1.53 14.60 -11.02
C SER A 68 -0.27 15.41 -11.33
N ARG A 69 0.26 15.25 -12.54
CA ARG A 69 1.40 16.02 -13.03
C ARG A 69 1.10 17.49 -13.27
N SER A 70 -0.13 17.80 -13.65
CA SER A 70 -0.55 19.19 -13.88
C SER A 70 -0.77 19.92 -12.57
N ASN A 71 -1.07 19.20 -11.49
CA ASN A 71 -1.25 19.77 -10.16
C ASN A 71 -0.97 18.75 -9.06
N LEU A 72 0.21 18.86 -8.42
CA LEU A 72 0.64 17.98 -7.32
C LEU A 72 -0.20 18.13 -6.03
N PHE A 73 -1.13 19.08 -5.99
CA PHE A 73 -2.13 19.22 -4.92
C PHE A 73 -3.42 18.43 -5.20
N VAL A 74 -3.56 17.83 -6.39
CA VAL A 74 -4.75 17.06 -6.80
C VAL A 74 -4.35 15.58 -6.98
N SER A 75 -5.16 14.69 -6.42
CA SER A 75 -4.97 13.25 -6.59
C SER A 75 -5.12 12.84 -8.06
N ASP A 76 -4.35 11.85 -8.49
CA ASP A 76 -4.56 11.22 -9.80
C ASP A 76 -5.59 10.09 -9.62
N GLY A 77 -6.87 10.45 -9.61
CA GLY A 77 -7.97 9.53 -9.35
C GLY A 77 -8.11 9.17 -7.87
N PRO A 78 -8.68 7.98 -7.55
CA PRO A 78 -9.08 7.64 -6.19
C PRO A 78 -7.94 7.11 -5.32
N VAL A 79 -6.73 6.91 -5.85
CA VAL A 79 -5.58 6.42 -5.08
C VAL A 79 -4.61 7.56 -4.82
N ASP A 80 -4.43 7.90 -3.55
CA ASP A 80 -3.47 8.94 -3.10
C ASP A 80 -2.71 8.45 -1.86
N PHE A 81 -1.80 9.26 -1.35
CA PHE A 81 -0.96 8.95 -0.20
C PHE A 81 -0.83 10.12 0.77
N ARG A 82 -0.45 9.80 2.01
CA ARG A 82 -0.13 10.81 3.02
C ARG A 82 0.91 10.37 4.03
N TYR A 83 1.53 11.36 4.67
CA TYR A 83 2.31 11.16 5.89
C TYR A 83 1.43 10.61 7.02
N SER A 84 1.93 9.61 7.73
CA SER A 84 1.20 8.83 8.74
C SER A 84 1.96 8.69 10.07
N GLN A 85 2.92 9.58 10.33
CA GLN A 85 3.78 9.53 11.53
C GLN A 85 3.07 9.79 12.86
N ALA A 86 1.77 10.09 12.83
CA ALA A 86 0.91 10.20 14.00
C ALA A 86 -0.16 9.08 14.06
N ALA A 87 -0.16 8.16 13.09
CA ALA A 87 -1.17 7.12 12.98
C ALA A 87 -0.94 6.02 14.03
N GLN A 88 -1.57 6.16 15.20
CA GLN A 88 -1.50 5.14 16.23
C GLN A 88 -2.43 3.97 15.91
N ILE A 89 -2.01 2.76 16.30
CA ILE A 89 -2.87 1.58 16.24
C ILE A 89 -3.95 1.71 17.32
N ILE A 90 -5.22 1.66 16.92
CA ILE A 90 -6.34 1.63 17.86
C ILE A 90 -6.19 0.42 18.78
N HIS A 91 -6.30 0.65 20.09
CA HIS A 91 -5.97 -0.35 21.12
C HIS A 91 -6.64 -1.71 20.90
N ARG A 92 -7.90 -1.73 20.44
CA ARG A 92 -8.66 -2.96 20.13
C ARG A 92 -7.98 -3.86 19.10
N TYR A 93 -7.26 -3.26 18.14
CA TYR A 93 -6.58 -3.97 17.05
C TYR A 93 -5.11 -4.25 17.34
N LYS A 94 -4.53 -3.65 18.39
CA LYS A 94 -3.12 -3.83 18.77
C LYS A 94 -2.81 -5.27 19.20
N PRO A 95 -1.91 -6.00 18.52
CA PRO A 95 -1.54 -7.36 18.92
C PRO A 95 -1.07 -7.41 20.38
N ARG A 96 -1.37 -8.49 21.10
CA ARG A 96 -0.94 -8.65 22.50
C ARG A 96 0.58 -8.53 22.58
N GLU A 97 1.06 -7.78 23.59
CA GLU A 97 2.49 -7.55 23.86
C GLU A 97 3.28 -6.85 22.74
N ALA A 98 2.64 -6.48 21.63
CA ALA A 98 3.32 -5.76 20.57
C ALA A 98 3.60 -4.30 20.98
N PRO A 99 4.74 -3.73 20.56
CA PRO A 99 4.98 -2.30 20.74
C PRO A 99 3.95 -1.47 19.95
N SER A 100 3.63 -0.26 20.42
CA SER A 100 2.88 0.69 19.60
C SER A 100 3.81 1.15 18.47
N LYS A 101 3.50 0.74 17.24
CA LYS A 101 4.27 1.09 16.04
C LYS A 101 3.32 1.69 15.01
N MET A 102 3.87 2.61 14.22
CA MET A 102 3.22 3.29 13.12
C MET A 102 4.11 3.20 11.89
N VAL A 103 3.57 3.60 10.75
CA VAL A 103 4.29 3.70 9.49
C VAL A 103 4.43 5.15 9.04
N ASP A 104 5.48 5.44 8.28
CA ASP A 104 5.74 6.80 7.81
C ASP A 104 4.72 7.30 6.77
N PHE A 105 4.28 6.43 5.86
CA PHE A 105 3.25 6.77 4.88
C PHE A 105 2.19 5.67 4.72
N CYS A 106 1.00 6.12 4.38
CA CYS A 106 -0.08 5.26 3.91
C CYS A 106 -0.51 5.72 2.52
N VAL A 107 -0.66 4.76 1.61
CA VAL A 107 -1.39 4.91 0.35
C VAL A 107 -2.79 4.35 0.58
N PHE A 108 -3.80 5.13 0.21
CA PHE A 108 -5.19 4.83 0.51
C PHE A 108 -6.05 4.94 -0.76
N TYR A 109 -7.22 4.31 -0.71
CA TYR A 109 -8.29 4.53 -1.67
C TYR A 109 -9.29 5.54 -1.10
N SER A 110 -9.69 6.52 -1.91
CA SER A 110 -10.73 7.49 -1.62
C SER A 110 -11.95 7.14 -2.47
N PRO A 111 -13.05 6.66 -1.86
CA PRO A 111 -14.33 6.52 -2.53
C PRO A 111 -14.78 7.85 -3.15
N GLU A 112 -15.60 7.76 -4.19
CA GLU A 112 -16.24 8.93 -4.78
C GLU A 112 -17.30 9.47 -3.82
N GLU A 113 -17.38 10.80 -3.71
CA GLU A 113 -18.35 11.47 -2.84
C GLU A 113 -19.78 11.14 -3.27
N GLY A 114 -20.61 10.70 -2.33
CA GLY A 114 -21.99 10.27 -2.55
C GLY A 114 -22.14 8.84 -3.08
N SER A 115 -21.05 8.10 -3.32
CA SER A 115 -21.10 6.71 -3.81
C SER A 115 -21.71 5.73 -2.79
N GLU A 116 -22.19 4.58 -3.28
CA GLU A 116 -22.69 3.49 -2.42
C GLU A 116 -21.58 2.99 -1.48
N GLU A 117 -20.34 2.96 -1.95
CA GLU A 117 -19.16 2.55 -1.18
C GLU A 117 -18.82 3.53 -0.06
N GLU A 118 -18.92 4.85 -0.29
CA GLU A 118 -18.72 5.85 0.75
C GLU A 118 -19.76 5.68 1.86
N GLN A 119 -21.03 5.57 1.50
CA GLN A 119 -22.14 5.37 2.45
C GLN A 119 -21.98 4.08 3.25
N ALA A 120 -21.58 2.98 2.59
CA ALA A 120 -21.30 1.71 3.27
C ALA A 120 -20.13 1.82 4.25
N ILE A 121 -19.07 2.54 3.89
CA ILE A 121 -17.95 2.82 4.80
C ILE A 121 -18.43 3.62 6.02
N GLU A 122 -19.27 4.65 5.82
CA GLU A 122 -19.82 5.43 6.92
C GLU A 122 -20.64 4.57 7.88
N GLU A 123 -21.54 3.75 7.36
CA GLU A 123 -22.39 2.84 8.15
C GLU A 123 -21.55 1.85 8.95
N ILE A 124 -20.64 1.12 8.29
CA ILE A 124 -19.74 0.17 8.96
C ILE A 124 -18.97 0.86 10.08
N CYS A 125 -18.47 2.07 9.83
CA CYS A 125 -17.74 2.81 10.83
C CYS A 125 -18.56 3.21 12.07
N ARG A 126 -19.90 3.32 11.99
CA ARG A 126 -20.74 3.68 13.16
C ARG A 126 -20.56 2.71 14.32
N THR A 127 -20.24 1.45 14.03
CA THR A 127 -20.09 0.38 15.03
C THR A 127 -18.63 0.00 15.31
N ARG A 128 -17.67 0.56 14.56
CA ARG A 128 -16.25 0.21 14.69
C ARG A 128 -15.54 1.00 15.79
N PRO A 129 -14.53 0.40 16.45
CA PRO A 129 -13.58 1.12 17.28
C PRO A 129 -13.08 2.42 16.62
N ALA A 130 -13.19 3.53 17.36
CA ALA A 130 -12.79 4.87 16.92
C ALA A 130 -13.43 5.35 15.60
N GLN A 131 -14.57 4.78 15.21
CA GLN A 131 -15.31 5.13 14.00
C GLN A 131 -14.49 5.09 12.70
N SER A 132 -13.49 4.20 12.67
CA SER A 132 -12.53 4.07 11.57
C SER A 132 -12.73 2.78 10.79
N ILE A 133 -12.70 2.87 9.46
CA ILE A 133 -12.66 1.71 8.56
C ILE A 133 -11.33 0.96 8.69
N ASN A 134 -10.28 1.68 9.09
CA ASN A 134 -8.93 1.18 9.29
C ASN A 134 -8.67 0.79 10.76
N HIS A 135 -7.43 0.36 11.01
CA HIS A 135 -6.94 0.03 12.34
C HIS A 135 -6.28 1.22 13.07
N THR A 136 -6.42 2.43 12.50
CA THR A 136 -5.93 3.72 13.01
C THR A 136 -7.02 4.77 12.84
N ASP A 137 -7.04 5.78 13.68
CA ASP A 137 -8.02 6.89 13.71
C ASP A 137 -7.42 8.22 13.24
N LEU A 138 -6.39 8.17 12.38
CA LEU A 138 -5.71 9.36 11.88
C LEU A 138 -6.55 10.13 10.85
N GLY A 139 -7.34 11.08 11.31
CA GLY A 139 -8.01 12.09 10.48
C GLY A 139 -8.86 11.46 9.36
N ASP A 140 -8.67 11.90 8.11
CA ASP A 140 -9.38 11.37 6.95
C ASP A 140 -9.09 9.89 6.62
N LEU A 141 -8.03 9.28 7.18
CA LEU A 141 -7.83 7.83 7.07
C LEU A 141 -8.93 7.06 7.80
N CYS A 142 -9.73 7.68 8.68
CA CYS A 142 -10.88 7.00 9.28
C CYS A 142 -11.87 6.48 8.24
N LYS A 143 -11.96 7.12 7.05
CA LYS A 143 -12.92 6.75 5.99
C LYS A 143 -12.26 6.33 4.67
N ARG A 144 -10.93 6.34 4.60
CA ARG A 144 -10.17 6.02 3.38
C ARG A 144 -9.34 4.75 3.58
N PRO A 145 -9.75 3.58 3.05
CA PRO A 145 -9.07 2.32 3.29
C PRO A 145 -7.59 2.34 2.91
N ILE A 146 -6.72 1.96 3.84
CA ILE A 146 -5.27 1.90 3.61
C ILE A 146 -4.95 0.67 2.76
N ALA A 147 -4.48 0.90 1.54
CA ALA A 147 -4.19 -0.16 0.58
C ALA A 147 -2.70 -0.56 0.54
N LEU A 148 -1.78 0.34 0.90
CA LEU A 148 -0.34 0.09 0.96
C LEU A 148 0.30 0.91 2.08
N SER A 149 1.16 0.28 2.88
CA SER A 149 1.90 0.92 3.99
C SER A 149 3.38 1.07 3.66
N ILE A 150 4.00 2.20 3.99
CA ILE A 150 5.41 2.45 3.70
C ILE A 150 6.13 2.87 4.99
N GLU A 151 7.16 2.12 5.35
CA GLU A 151 8.02 2.42 6.48
C GLU A 151 9.41 2.81 5.96
N THR A 152 9.97 3.90 6.49
CA THR A 152 11.32 4.31 6.14
C THR A 152 12.26 4.14 7.32
N LYS A 153 13.54 3.93 6.99
CA LYS A 153 14.64 3.88 7.95
C LYS A 153 15.79 4.70 7.44
N ARG A 154 16.50 5.31 8.40
CA ARG A 154 17.81 5.88 8.15
C ARG A 154 18.76 4.79 7.63
N PRO A 155 19.74 5.15 6.79
CA PRO A 155 20.84 4.26 6.46
C PRO A 155 21.47 3.70 7.74
N ASN A 156 21.89 2.44 7.72
CA ASN A 156 22.57 1.74 8.83
C ASN A 156 21.70 1.35 10.04
N LEU A 157 20.40 1.64 10.07
CA LEU A 157 19.49 1.04 11.07
C LEU A 157 19.11 -0.39 10.68
N GLU A 158 18.96 -1.25 11.69
CA GLU A 158 18.61 -2.66 11.48
C GLU A 158 17.27 -2.82 10.76
N LEU A 159 17.28 -3.59 9.67
CA LEU A 159 16.10 -3.96 8.89
C LEU A 159 15.06 -4.69 9.74
N ASP A 160 15.49 -5.40 10.78
CA ASP A 160 14.60 -6.15 11.68
C ASP A 160 13.62 -5.26 12.42
N ASN A 161 14.03 -4.04 12.77
CA ASN A 161 13.12 -3.06 13.38
C ASN A 161 12.03 -2.60 12.39
N ALA A 162 12.38 -2.34 11.14
CA ALA A 162 11.41 -1.99 10.10
C ALA A 162 10.44 -3.15 9.81
N ARG A 163 10.96 -4.38 9.77
CA ARG A 163 10.16 -5.60 9.61
C ARG A 163 9.15 -5.76 10.75
N LEU A 164 9.60 -5.59 11.99
CA LEU A 164 8.72 -5.66 13.15
C LEU A 164 7.66 -4.55 13.12
N GLN A 165 8.04 -3.34 12.72
CA GLN A 165 7.10 -2.21 12.60
C GLN A 165 6.01 -2.49 11.56
N ILE A 166 6.39 -2.79 10.32
CA ILE A 166 5.42 -3.01 9.25
C ILE A 166 4.60 -4.29 9.50
N GLY A 167 5.21 -5.33 10.06
CA GLY A 167 4.52 -6.57 10.43
C GLY A 167 3.50 -6.35 11.56
N THR A 168 3.82 -5.53 12.56
CA THR A 168 2.89 -5.16 13.64
C THR A 168 1.72 -4.34 13.11
N TRP A 169 2.02 -3.33 12.28
CA TRP A 169 1.03 -2.49 11.61
C TRP A 169 0.04 -3.32 10.79
N GLN A 170 0.55 -4.13 9.86
CA GLN A 170 -0.30 -4.98 9.02
C GLN A 170 -1.02 -6.06 9.83
N SER A 171 -0.44 -6.55 10.94
CA SER A 171 -1.15 -7.47 11.82
C SER A 171 -2.36 -6.82 12.47
N ALA A 172 -2.26 -5.56 12.87
CA ALA A 172 -3.40 -4.80 13.36
C ALA A 172 -4.44 -4.54 12.24
N GLN A 173 -3.98 -4.25 11.01
CA GLN A 173 -4.86 -4.12 9.86
C GLN A 173 -5.66 -5.41 9.60
N TRP A 174 -5.00 -6.57 9.58
CA TRP A 174 -5.69 -7.86 9.44
C TRP A 174 -6.72 -8.10 10.53
N ARG A 175 -6.47 -7.67 11.77
CA ARG A 175 -7.43 -7.80 12.87
C ARG A 175 -8.64 -6.89 12.71
N SER A 176 -8.43 -5.68 12.19
CA SER A 176 -9.49 -4.75 11.84
C SER A 176 -10.38 -5.31 10.72
N LEU A 177 -9.78 -5.85 9.65
CA LEU A 177 -10.51 -6.45 8.51
C LEU A 177 -11.27 -7.74 8.86
N ARG A 178 -10.84 -8.48 9.89
CA ARG A 178 -11.54 -9.71 10.32
C ARG A 178 -12.94 -9.45 10.87
N ASN A 179 -13.21 -8.26 11.39
CA ASN A 179 -14.52 -7.92 11.95
C ASN A 179 -15.59 -7.67 10.89
N ASP A 180 -15.20 -7.45 9.63
CA ASP A 180 -16.08 -6.94 8.58
C ASP A 180 -16.27 -7.94 7.44
N ARG A 181 -16.12 -9.24 7.71
CA ARG A 181 -16.28 -10.25 6.65
C ARG A 181 -17.73 -10.28 6.19
N GLY A 182 -17.99 -9.67 5.03
CA GLY A 182 -19.24 -9.83 4.28
C GLY A 182 -19.44 -11.27 3.80
N PRO A 183 -20.61 -11.57 3.18
CA PRO A 183 -20.97 -12.93 2.75
C PRO A 183 -20.09 -13.49 1.61
N SER A 184 -19.19 -12.68 1.04
CA SER A 184 -18.32 -13.06 -0.07
C SER A 184 -17.28 -14.14 0.30
N SER A 185 -17.07 -15.07 -0.63
CA SER A 185 -16.04 -16.12 -0.55
C SER A 185 -14.64 -15.62 -0.93
N LYS A 186 -14.52 -14.44 -1.55
CA LYS A 186 -13.24 -13.82 -1.90
C LYS A 186 -12.71 -13.03 -0.72
N SER A 187 -11.51 -13.38 -0.25
CA SER A 187 -10.79 -12.62 0.79
C SER A 187 -9.56 -11.96 0.19
N LEU A 188 -9.18 -10.78 0.69
CA LEU A 188 -7.88 -10.18 0.39
C LEU A 188 -6.75 -11.21 0.54
N GLU A 189 -5.96 -11.38 -0.53
CA GLU A 189 -4.91 -12.40 -0.56
C GLU A 189 -3.68 -12.00 0.29
N PHE A 190 -3.34 -10.70 0.27
CA PHE A 190 -2.23 -10.13 1.01
C PHE A 190 -2.45 -8.63 1.28
N LEU A 191 -1.69 -8.08 2.25
CA LEU A 191 -1.56 -6.63 2.46
C LEU A 191 -0.14 -6.21 2.06
N PRO A 192 0.03 -5.29 1.09
CA PRO A 192 1.35 -4.86 0.66
C PRO A 192 1.97 -3.85 1.63
N GLY A 193 3.30 -3.87 1.66
CA GLY A 193 4.12 -2.92 2.37
C GLY A 193 5.38 -2.58 1.57
N ILE A 194 5.98 -1.44 1.87
CA ILE A 194 7.31 -1.08 1.38
C ILE A 194 8.18 -0.70 2.56
N ILE A 195 9.39 -1.25 2.61
CA ILE A 195 10.45 -0.80 3.50
C ILE A 195 11.47 -0.02 2.67
N VAL A 196 11.69 1.23 3.04
CA VAL A 196 12.71 2.10 2.43
C VAL A 196 13.88 2.26 3.37
N GLN A 197 15.08 1.96 2.89
CA GLN A 197 16.32 2.16 3.65
C GLN A 197 17.34 2.86 2.76
N GLY A 198 17.55 4.16 3.02
CA GLY A 198 18.44 4.97 2.18
C GLY A 198 17.93 5.04 0.74
N HIS A 199 18.74 4.55 -0.21
CA HIS A 199 18.34 4.40 -1.61
C HIS A 199 17.52 3.14 -1.91
N ASP A 200 17.43 2.18 -0.99
CA ASP A 200 16.87 0.85 -1.27
C ASP A 200 15.38 0.75 -0.94
N TRP A 201 14.56 0.32 -1.91
CA TRP A 201 13.12 0.17 -1.77
C TRP A 201 12.74 -1.30 -1.90
N LYS A 202 12.20 -1.87 -0.83
CA LYS A 202 11.84 -3.30 -0.76
C LYS A 202 10.34 -3.46 -0.59
N PHE A 203 9.73 -4.19 -1.51
CA PHE A 203 8.37 -4.66 -1.35
C PHE A 203 8.33 -5.82 -0.35
N VAL A 204 7.32 -5.76 0.51
CA VAL A 204 6.97 -6.79 1.49
C VAL A 204 5.47 -7.03 1.39
N ALA A 205 5.01 -8.20 1.81
CA ALA A 205 3.58 -8.49 1.83
C ALA A 205 3.27 -9.34 3.04
N SER A 206 2.19 -9.05 3.77
CA SER A 206 1.68 -9.98 4.76
C SER A 206 0.51 -10.78 4.22
N ILE A 207 0.50 -12.06 4.52
CA ILE A 207 -0.62 -12.97 4.21
C ILE A 207 -1.26 -13.46 5.50
N LEU A 208 -2.54 -13.82 5.43
CA LEU A 208 -3.20 -14.48 6.55
C LEU A 208 -2.78 -15.95 6.60
N GLY A 209 -1.89 -16.29 7.54
CA GLY A 209 -1.54 -17.67 7.86
C GLY A 209 -2.68 -18.41 8.59
N LYS A 210 -2.44 -19.67 8.99
CA LYS A 210 -3.46 -20.53 9.65
C LYS A 210 -4.06 -19.91 10.91
N SER A 211 -3.27 -19.16 11.68
CA SER A 211 -3.71 -18.54 12.95
C SER A 211 -3.38 -17.05 13.01
N LYS A 212 -2.19 -16.66 12.54
CA LYS A 212 -1.68 -15.29 12.57
C LYS A 212 -1.20 -14.82 11.19
N PRO A 213 -1.18 -13.51 10.93
CA PRO A 213 -0.51 -12.94 9.76
C PRO A 213 0.97 -13.33 9.73
N VAL A 214 1.50 -13.54 8.53
CA VAL A 214 2.93 -13.80 8.27
C VAL A 214 3.41 -12.76 7.28
N LEU A 215 4.51 -12.07 7.62
CA LEU A 215 5.17 -11.12 6.74
C LEU A 215 6.15 -11.86 5.82
N LEU A 216 5.96 -11.71 4.51
CA LEU A 216 6.82 -12.22 3.45
C LEU A 216 7.73 -11.10 2.94
N MET A 217 9.00 -11.42 2.76
CA MET A 217 10.06 -10.51 2.33
C MET A 217 10.59 -10.88 0.95
N GLY A 218 11.42 -10.04 0.34
CA GLY A 218 12.38 -10.52 -0.66
C GLY A 218 12.33 -9.86 -2.04
N VAL A 219 11.60 -8.75 -2.22
CA VAL A 219 11.52 -8.12 -3.55
C VAL A 219 12.09 -6.72 -3.50
N ARG A 220 13.24 -6.52 -4.12
CA ARG A 220 13.79 -5.18 -4.33
C ARG A 220 13.03 -4.53 -5.50
N LEU A 221 12.27 -3.47 -5.21
CA LEU A 221 11.63 -2.61 -6.24
C LEU A 221 12.65 -1.76 -7.00
N ARG A 222 13.93 -1.86 -6.62
CA ARG A 222 15.08 -1.01 -6.98
C ARG A 222 15.23 0.14 -6.00
N GLY A 223 15.56 1.32 -6.47
CA GLY A 223 16.06 2.37 -5.61
C GLY A 223 16.25 3.69 -6.30
N THR A 224 16.91 4.61 -5.59
CA THR A 224 17.12 5.99 -6.03
C THR A 224 18.59 6.32 -6.27
N ASP A 225 19.44 5.28 -6.39
CA ASP A 225 20.89 5.34 -6.56
C ASP A 225 21.35 5.45 -8.03
N SER A 226 20.45 5.22 -8.99
CA SER A 226 20.73 5.36 -10.42
C SER A 226 19.48 5.71 -11.22
N VAL A 227 19.66 6.29 -12.40
CA VAL A 227 18.56 6.64 -13.32
C VAL A 227 17.68 5.43 -13.63
N LEU A 228 18.29 4.28 -13.97
CA LEU A 228 17.57 3.05 -14.27
C LEU A 228 16.81 2.50 -13.05
N ALA A 229 17.42 2.58 -11.86
CA ALA A 229 16.77 2.16 -10.62
C ALA A 229 15.54 3.03 -10.32
N ILE A 230 15.63 4.35 -10.55
CA ILE A 230 14.50 5.28 -10.34
C ILE A 230 13.35 4.98 -11.28
N PHE A 231 13.63 4.79 -12.58
CA PHE A 231 12.59 4.38 -13.53
C PHE A 231 11.93 3.06 -13.13
N SER A 232 12.74 2.06 -12.75
CA SER A 232 12.23 0.76 -12.29
C SER A 232 11.35 0.89 -11.04
N LEU A 233 11.75 1.74 -10.09
CA LEU A 233 11.00 2.01 -8.87
C LEU A 233 9.65 2.67 -9.17
N ILE A 234 9.63 3.68 -10.05
CA ILE A 234 8.39 4.35 -10.48
C ILE A 234 7.44 3.34 -11.15
N LEU A 235 7.95 2.49 -12.04
CA LEU A 235 7.17 1.44 -12.67
C LEU A 235 6.62 0.43 -11.65
N GLY A 236 7.41 0.05 -10.65
CA GLY A 236 6.98 -0.80 -9.55
C GLY A 236 5.85 -0.19 -8.71
N LEU A 237 6.00 1.08 -8.33
CA LEU A 237 4.97 1.83 -7.58
C LEU A 237 3.68 2.01 -8.40
N ARG A 238 3.78 2.26 -9.71
CA ARG A 238 2.62 2.32 -10.61
C ARG A 238 1.93 0.98 -10.76
N ARG A 239 2.69 -0.12 -10.81
CA ARG A 239 2.11 -1.47 -10.79
C ARG A 239 1.32 -1.71 -9.51
N LEU A 240 1.81 -1.23 -8.36
CA LEU A 240 1.07 -1.29 -7.10
C LEU A 240 -0.17 -0.40 -7.11
N ARG A 241 -0.09 0.84 -7.62
CA ARG A 241 -1.28 1.70 -7.80
C ARG A 241 -2.36 1.01 -8.62
N ARG A 242 -1.98 0.38 -9.73
CA ARG A 242 -2.90 -0.38 -10.59
C ARG A 242 -3.50 -1.59 -9.86
N TRP A 243 -2.70 -2.36 -9.13
CA TRP A 243 -3.21 -3.45 -8.29
C TRP A 243 -4.19 -2.94 -7.23
N ILE A 244 -3.97 -1.73 -6.68
CA ILE A 244 -4.92 -1.13 -5.74
C ILE A 244 -6.29 -0.91 -6.41
N LEU A 245 -6.29 -0.43 -7.65
CA LEU A 245 -7.51 -0.15 -8.42
C LEU A 245 -8.21 -1.42 -8.91
N GLU A 246 -7.45 -2.38 -9.45
CA GLU A 246 -8.00 -3.54 -10.18
C GLU A 246 -8.26 -4.76 -9.31
N ASP A 247 -7.51 -4.92 -8.20
CA ASP A 247 -7.57 -6.11 -7.36
C ASP A 247 -7.99 -5.79 -5.92
N TYR A 248 -7.28 -4.87 -5.26
CA TYR A 248 -7.54 -4.54 -3.85
C TYR A 248 -8.92 -3.94 -3.66
N TRP A 249 -9.25 -2.87 -4.39
CA TRP A 249 -10.49 -2.13 -4.18
C TRP A 249 -11.74 -2.98 -4.47
N PRO A 250 -11.86 -3.67 -5.61
CA PRO A 250 -13.01 -4.55 -5.86
C PRO A 250 -13.14 -5.68 -4.82
N THR A 251 -12.01 -6.23 -4.36
CA THR A 251 -12.01 -7.22 -3.28
C THR A 251 -12.45 -6.60 -1.95
N PHE A 252 -12.04 -5.38 -1.65
CA PHE A 252 -12.45 -4.65 -0.45
C PHE A 252 -13.95 -4.38 -0.46
N VAL A 253 -14.48 -3.86 -1.57
CA VAL A 253 -15.92 -3.60 -1.75
C VAL A 253 -16.73 -4.88 -1.52
N SER A 254 -16.39 -5.98 -2.18
CA SER A 254 -17.14 -7.23 -2.05
C SER A 254 -16.97 -7.95 -0.70
N SER A 255 -15.77 -7.93 -0.11
CA SER A 255 -15.46 -8.74 1.09
C SER A 255 -15.58 -7.99 2.42
N VAL A 256 -15.42 -6.66 2.40
CA VAL A 256 -15.47 -5.79 3.58
C VAL A 256 -16.76 -4.97 3.59
N LEU A 257 -17.14 -4.38 2.45
CA LEU A 257 -18.37 -3.58 2.37
C LEU A 257 -19.61 -4.44 2.11
N GLY A 258 -19.44 -5.67 1.61
CA GLY A 258 -20.54 -6.58 1.32
C GLY A 258 -21.39 -6.16 0.12
N ILE A 259 -20.92 -5.19 -0.66
CA ILE A 259 -21.55 -4.75 -1.90
C ILE A 259 -21.19 -5.78 -2.97
N SER A 260 -22.18 -6.51 -3.46
CA SER A 260 -22.00 -7.45 -4.57
C SER A 260 -21.99 -6.67 -5.88
N ASP A 261 -21.22 -7.12 -6.86
CA ASP A 261 -21.43 -6.66 -8.24
C ASP A 261 -22.90 -6.92 -8.56
N ARG A 262 -23.65 -5.88 -8.94
CA ARG A 262 -24.99 -6.09 -9.49
C ARG A 262 -24.80 -6.99 -10.69
N ASP A 263 -25.24 -8.24 -10.56
CA ASP A 263 -25.25 -9.17 -11.67
C ASP A 263 -25.84 -8.44 -12.87
N SER A 264 -25.19 -8.62 -14.02
CA SER A 264 -25.69 -8.25 -15.33
C SER A 264 -26.86 -9.17 -15.71
N THR A 265 -27.83 -9.31 -14.82
CA THR A 265 -29.13 -9.92 -15.05
C THR A 265 -30.11 -8.81 -15.42
N ASN A 266 -30.04 -8.43 -16.69
CA ASN A 266 -31.21 -8.25 -17.55
C ASN A 266 -30.87 -9.08 -18.79
N ASP A 267 -31.00 -10.42 -18.73
CA ASP A 267 -32.21 -11.17 -19.03
C ASP A 267 -32.99 -10.65 -20.25
N THR A 268 -32.88 -11.46 -21.31
CA THR A 268 -33.77 -11.68 -22.47
C THR A 268 -34.09 -10.52 -23.43
#